data_AF-A0A5B1Q8G0-F1
#
_entry.id   AF-A0A5B1Q8G0-F1
#
_cell.length_a   1.000
_cell.length_b   1.000
_cell.length_c   1.000
_cell.angle_alpha   90.00
_cell.angle_beta   90.00
_cell.angle_gamma   90.00
#
_symmetry.space_group_name_H-M   'P 1'
#
loop_
_entity.id
_entity.type
_entity.pdbx_description
1 polymer ?
#
loop_
_entity_poly.entity_id
_entity_poly.type
_entity_poly.pdbx_seq_one_letter_code
_entity_poly.pdbx_strand_id
1 'polypeptide(L)'
;DDLKIKIPKLAADGTNWVTYRDRLKWALSVRNLASHLDQESMPSTYASSGMLGGVGAAERWTTGEAIVKQYIAASVPDMIFNRIKGGTRAKDVW
;
A
#
# COMPACT_ATOMS: atom_id res chain seq x y z
N ASP A 1 -3.10 2.12 20.37
CA ASP A 1 -4.25 1.19 20.47
C ASP A 1 -4.49 0.58 19.10
N ASP A 2 -4.55 -0.74 19.08
CA ASP A 2 -4.20 -1.63 17.97
C ASP A 2 -5.44 -1.90 17.11
N LEU A 3 -5.97 -0.86 16.45
CA LEU A 3 -6.95 -1.04 15.38
C LEU A 3 -6.26 -1.69 14.18
N LYS A 4 -5.93 -2.98 14.33
CA LYS A 4 -5.50 -3.86 13.25
C LYS A 4 -6.65 -3.95 12.27
N ILE A 5 -6.62 -3.06 11.27
CA ILE A 5 -7.49 -3.17 10.11
C ILE A 5 -7.25 -4.56 9.53
N LYS A 6 -8.20 -5.48 9.72
CA LYS A 6 -8.13 -6.82 9.16
C LYS A 6 -8.49 -6.72 7.69
N ILE A 7 -7.46 -6.55 6.86
CA ILE A 7 -7.59 -6.74 5.42
C ILE A 7 -7.79 -8.25 5.21
N PRO A 8 -8.88 -8.67 4.56
CA PRO A 8 -9.08 -10.09 4.28
C PRO A 8 -7.93 -10.60 3.43
N LYS A 9 -7.51 -11.84 3.63
CA LYS A 9 -6.55 -12.49 2.74
C LYS A 9 -7.18 -12.64 1.35
N LEU A 10 -6.43 -12.37 0.28
CA LEU A 10 -6.84 -12.71 -1.07
C LEU A 10 -6.89 -14.24 -1.20
N ALA A 11 -8.00 -14.77 -1.71
CA ALA A 11 -8.15 -16.20 -1.95
C ALA A 11 -7.16 -16.66 -3.03
N ALA A 12 -6.66 -17.90 -2.92
CA ALA A 12 -5.70 -18.45 -3.89
C ALA A 12 -6.25 -18.52 -5.32
N ASP A 13 -7.57 -18.68 -5.46
CA ASP A 13 -8.30 -18.68 -6.73
C ASP A 13 -8.79 -17.28 -7.14
N GLY A 14 -8.53 -16.24 -6.33
CA GLY A 14 -8.95 -14.87 -6.59
C GLY A 14 -10.45 -14.60 -6.45
N THR A 15 -11.25 -15.55 -5.97
CA THR A 15 -12.72 -15.44 -5.90
C THR A 15 -13.23 -14.25 -5.08
N ASN A 16 -12.46 -13.80 -4.08
CA ASN A 16 -12.79 -12.65 -3.25
C ASN A 16 -12.08 -11.34 -3.68
N TRP A 17 -11.55 -11.26 -4.91
CA TRP A 17 -10.75 -10.12 -5.38
C TRP A 17 -11.41 -8.76 -5.14
N VAL A 18 -12.69 -8.59 -5.49
CA VAL A 18 -13.40 -7.31 -5.32
C VAL A 18 -13.41 -6.87 -3.86
N THR A 19 -13.77 -7.78 -2.95
CA THR A 19 -13.79 -7.50 -1.51
C THR A 19 -12.41 -7.22 -0.95
N TYR A 20 -11.40 -8.01 -1.35
CA TYR A 20 -10.00 -7.78 -0.98
C TYR A 20 -9.55 -6.38 -1.41
N ARG A 21 -9.79 -6.05 -2.68
CA ARG A 21 -9.35 -4.82 -3.31
C ARG A 21 -9.94 -3.60 -2.62
N ASP A 22 -11.24 -3.62 -2.39
CA ASP A 22 -11.97 -2.49 -1.81
C ASP A 22 -11.59 -2.30 -0.34
N ARG A 23 -11.37 -3.39 0.41
CA ARG A 23 -10.91 -3.33 1.81
C ARG A 23 -9.49 -2.80 1.93
N LEU A 24 -8.56 -3.22 1.07
CA LEU A 24 -7.20 -2.67 1.07
C LEU A 24 -7.22 -1.19 0.71
N LYS A 25 -7.93 -0.79 -0.36
CA LYS A 25 -8.06 0.63 -0.75
C LYS A 25 -8.63 1.49 0.39
N TRP A 26 -9.67 1.00 1.07
CA TRP A 26 -10.22 1.67 2.25
C TRP A 26 -9.20 1.77 3.39
N ALA A 27 -8.50 0.69 3.70
CA ALA A 27 -7.49 0.66 4.78
C ALA A 27 -6.34 1.65 4.54
N LEU A 28 -5.95 1.83 3.28
CA LEU A 28 -4.91 2.78 2.88
C LEU A 28 -5.42 4.21 2.84
N SER A 29 -6.66 4.46 2.42
CA SER A 29 -7.22 5.82 2.34
C SER A 29 -7.30 6.48 3.72
N VAL A 30 -7.71 5.74 4.75
CA VAL A 30 -7.75 6.25 6.14
C VAL A 30 -6.36 6.56 6.71
N ARG A 31 -5.29 6.11 6.05
CA ARG A 31 -3.89 6.39 6.39
C ARG A 31 -3.22 7.39 5.44
N ASN A 32 -3.97 7.97 4.49
CA ASN A 32 -3.45 8.82 3.42
C ASN A 32 -2.39 8.12 2.54
N LEU A 33 -2.52 6.79 2.36
CA LEU A 33 -1.59 5.96 1.59
C LEU A 33 -2.18 5.47 0.25
N ALA A 34 -3.43 5.80 -0.06
CA ALA A 34 -4.10 5.27 -1.26
C ALA A 34 -3.42 5.69 -2.58
N SER A 35 -2.78 6.87 -2.63
CA SER A 35 -2.11 7.36 -3.84
C SER A 35 -0.95 6.48 -4.29
N HIS A 36 -0.32 5.71 -3.39
CA HIS A 36 0.77 4.79 -3.70
C HIS A 36 0.34 3.63 -4.63
N LEU A 37 -0.96 3.30 -4.68
CA LEU A 37 -1.47 2.24 -5.56
C LEU A 37 -1.54 2.68 -7.03
N ASP A 38 -1.68 3.99 -7.29
CA ASP A 38 -2.04 4.50 -8.61
C ASP A 38 -0.96 5.43 -9.20
N GLN A 39 -0.12 6.05 -8.37
CA GLN A 39 0.88 7.04 -8.78
C GLN A 39 2.23 6.38 -9.07
N GLU A 40 2.86 6.78 -10.18
CA GLU A 40 4.19 6.30 -10.59
C GLU A 40 5.33 6.91 -9.75
N SER A 41 5.06 8.08 -9.17
CA SER A 41 6.03 8.91 -8.44
C SER A 41 5.34 9.71 -7.33
N MET A 42 6.15 10.29 -6.44
CA MET A 42 5.66 11.08 -5.31
C MET A 42 4.80 12.26 -5.79
N PRO A 43 3.53 12.35 -5.36
CA PRO A 43 2.67 13.49 -5.68
C PRO A 43 3.20 14.80 -5.09
N SER A 44 2.94 15.92 -5.77
CA SER A 44 3.32 17.26 -5.32
C SER A 44 2.73 17.63 -3.94
N THR A 45 1.60 17.03 -3.56
CA THR A 45 0.98 17.22 -2.23
C THR A 45 1.91 16.83 -1.07
N TYR A 46 2.82 15.87 -1.27
CA TYR A 46 3.84 15.54 -0.28
C TYR A 46 4.82 16.71 -0.11
N ALA A 47 5.29 17.30 -1.21
CA ALA A 47 6.19 18.45 -1.19
C ALA A 47 5.52 19.70 -0.60
N SER A 48 4.26 19.97 -0.96
CA SER A 48 3.48 21.10 -0.43
C SER A 48 3.25 21.02 1.08
N SER A 49 3.24 19.81 1.66
CA SER A 49 3.10 19.62 3.11
C SER A 49 4.39 19.90 3.88
N GLY A 50 5.52 20.08 3.20
CA GLY A 50 6.82 20.34 3.82
C GLY A 50 7.32 19.18 4.70
N MET A 51 8.03 19.51 5.77
CA MET A 51 8.43 18.56 6.80
C MET A 51 7.28 18.35 7.80
N LEU A 52 6.93 17.10 8.06
CA LEU A 52 5.95 16.74 9.09
C LEU A 52 6.68 15.93 10.16
N GLY A 53 6.68 16.43 11.40
CA GLY A 53 7.38 15.76 12.50
C GLY A 53 8.88 15.56 12.27
N GLY A 54 9.52 16.48 11.53
CA GLY A 54 10.95 16.39 11.17
C GLY A 54 11.28 15.49 9.97
N VAL A 55 10.28 14.82 9.38
CA VAL A 55 10.48 13.91 8.25
C VAL A 55 10.18 14.62 6.93
N GLY A 56 11.15 14.56 5.99
CA GLY A 56 11.04 15.17 4.67
C GLY A 56 10.03 14.47 3.75
N ALA A 57 9.58 15.16 2.69
CA ALA A 57 8.59 14.64 1.76
C ALA A 57 9.00 13.31 1.10
N ALA A 58 10.25 13.22 0.63
CA ALA A 58 10.78 12.02 -0.02
C ALA A 58 10.81 10.81 0.92
N GLU A 59 11.27 11.00 2.15
CA GLU A 59 11.34 9.94 3.16
C GLU A 59 9.93 9.46 3.57
N ARG A 60 8.97 10.39 3.70
CA ARG A 60 7.56 10.04 3.92
C ARG A 60 7.00 9.20 2.77
N TRP A 61 7.31 9.56 1.52
CA TRP A 61 6.89 8.79 0.36
C TRP A 61 7.51 7.39 0.35
N THR A 62 8.83 7.27 0.54
CA THR A 62 9.53 5.99 0.63
C THR A 62 8.97 5.10 1.75
N THR A 63 8.66 5.69 2.90
CA THR A 63 8.04 4.97 4.02
C THR A 63 6.64 4.49 3.66
N GLY A 64 5.84 5.33 3.00
CA GLY A 64 4.50 4.97 2.51
C GLY A 64 4.54 3.80 1.52
N GLU A 65 5.47 3.84 0.56
CA GLU A 65 5.70 2.74 -0.40
C GLU A 65 5.98 1.42 0.33
N ALA A 66 6.89 1.43 1.31
CA ALA A 66 7.24 0.25 2.09
C ALA A 66 6.03 -0.31 2.88
N ILE A 67 5.26 0.58 3.51
CA ILE A 67 4.05 0.20 4.27
C ILE A 67 3.01 -0.45 3.35
N VAL A 68 2.73 0.12 2.17
CA VAL A 68 1.75 -0.43 1.24
C VAL A 68 2.19 -1.80 0.72
N LYS A 69 3.46 -1.94 0.34
CA LYS A 69 4.03 -3.24 -0.08
C LYS A 69 3.93 -4.27 1.04
N GLN A 70 4.15 -3.87 2.30
CA GLN A 70 4.00 -4.75 3.45
C GLN A 70 2.55 -5.20 3.62
N TYR A 71 1.57 -4.30 3.47
CA TYR A 71 0.15 -4.69 3.52
C TYR A 71 -0.18 -5.72 2.44
N ILE A 72 0.21 -5.46 1.18
CA ILE A 72 -0.04 -6.38 0.06
C ILE A 72 0.64 -7.73 0.32
N ALA A 73 1.93 -7.73 0.65
CA ALA A 73 2.67 -8.97 0.92
C ALA A 73 2.06 -9.77 2.08
N ALA A 74 1.61 -9.09 3.12
CA ALA A 74 0.96 -9.72 4.27
C ALA A 74 -0.47 -10.21 3.96
N SER A 75 -1.11 -9.79 2.87
CA SER A 75 -2.51 -10.13 2.56
C SER A 75 -2.72 -11.01 1.33
N VAL A 76 -1.69 -11.27 0.53
CA VAL A 76 -1.78 -12.18 -0.62
C VAL A 76 -1.27 -13.60 -0.30
N PRO A 77 -1.70 -14.63 -1.04
CA PRO A 77 -1.09 -15.96 -1.03
C PRO A 77 0.36 -15.96 -1.52
N ASP A 78 1.17 -16.91 -1.07
CA ASP A 78 2.59 -17.04 -1.45
C ASP A 78 2.82 -17.15 -2.96
N MET A 79 1.92 -17.82 -3.68
CA MET A 79 1.99 -17.93 -5.13
C MET A 79 1.89 -16.55 -5.80
N ILE A 80 0.99 -15.69 -5.31
CA ILE A 80 0.84 -14.32 -5.82
C ILE A 80 2.03 -13.48 -5.40
N PHE A 81 2.44 -13.56 -4.13
CA PHE A 81 3.62 -12.87 -3.62
C PHE A 81 4.87 -13.15 -4.47
N ASN A 82 5.12 -14.42 -4.78
CA ASN A 82 6.28 -14.82 -5.58
C ASN A 82 6.30 -14.21 -7.00
N ARG A 83 5.14 -13.86 -7.56
CA ARG A 83 5.03 -13.18 -8.86
C ARG A 83 5.27 -11.68 -8.75
N ILE A 84 4.82 -11.04 -7.67
CA ILE A 84 4.85 -9.58 -7.52
C ILE A 84 6.08 -9.06 -6.76
N LYS A 85 6.81 -9.90 -6.00
CA LYS A 85 7.89 -9.46 -5.09
C LYS A 85 9.04 -8.69 -5.75
N GLY A 86 9.19 -8.76 -7.07
CA GLY A 86 10.20 -8.03 -7.83
C GLY A 86 9.84 -6.58 -8.13
N GLY A 87 8.58 -6.15 -7.92
CA GLY A 87 8.16 -4.79 -8.19
C GLY A 87 8.83 -3.80 -7.24
N THR A 88 9.34 -2.69 -7.80
CA THR A 88 10.03 -1.66 -7.04
C THR A 88 9.03 -0.84 -6.22
N ARG A 89 7.92 -0.44 -6.84
CA ARG A 89 6.92 0.45 -6.26
C ARG A 89 5.69 -0.30 -5.77
N ALA A 90 4.92 0.33 -4.89
CA ALA A 90 3.63 -0.20 -4.42
C ALA A 90 2.68 -0.48 -5.59
N LYS A 91 2.60 0.45 -6.55
CA LYS A 91 1.85 0.26 -7.80
C LYS A 91 2.30 -0.95 -8.63
N ASP A 92 3.60 -1.24 -8.66
CA ASP A 92 4.14 -2.36 -9.47
C ASP A 92 3.76 -3.73 -8.89
N VAL A 93 3.37 -3.78 -7.61
CA VAL A 93 3.00 -5.01 -6.90
C VAL A 93 1.49 -5.06 -6.58
N TRP A 94 0.74 -4.06 -7.01
CA TRP A 94 -0.70 -3.93 -6.80
C TRP A 94 -1.50 -4.51 -7.97
#